data_AF-A0A5A7UF51-F1
#
_entry.id   AF-A0A5A7UF51-F1
#
_cell.length_a   1.000
_cell.length_b   1.000
_cell.length_c   1.000
_cell.angle_alpha   90.00
_cell.angle_beta   90.00
_cell.angle_gamma   90.00
#
_symmetry.space_group_name_H-M   'P 1'
#
loop_
_entity.id
_entity.type
_entity.pdbx_description
1 polymer ?
#
loop_
_entity_poly.entity_id
_entity_poly.type
_entity_poly.pdbx_seq_one_letter_code
_entity_poly.pdbx_strand_id
1 'polypeptide(L)'
;MVHYLTTSFPPSVQKPQTRHFVQSLTLLNSLVKTITNPQLKQCYSSCAESYDEAVGDTENAQKDLALGDFNAVNIVTSGAMTEIDDCHDKFT
;
A
#
# COMPACT_ATOMS: atom_id res chain seq x y z
N MET A 1 -17.88 -24.70 20.78
CA MET A 1 -17.30 -25.40 19.62
C MET A 1 -17.47 -24.50 18.42
N VAL A 2 -16.49 -23.62 18.18
CA VAL A 2 -16.55 -22.58 17.13
C VAL A 2 -16.08 -23.20 15.81
N HIS A 3 -16.91 -24.08 15.25
CA HIS A 3 -16.79 -24.49 13.86
C HIS A 3 -17.52 -23.44 13.04
N TYR A 4 -16.82 -22.52 12.37
CA TYR A 4 -17.24 -21.81 11.13
C TYR A 4 -16.35 -20.58 10.83
N LEU A 5 -15.03 -20.69 10.78
CA LEU A 5 -14.19 -19.60 10.22
C LEU A 5 -12.90 -20.12 9.56
N THR A 6 -12.95 -21.27 8.87
CA THR A 6 -11.81 -21.77 8.06
C THR A 6 -11.97 -21.55 6.56
N THR A 7 -12.99 -20.81 6.12
CA THR A 7 -13.08 -20.33 4.73
C THR A 7 -12.23 -19.07 4.56
N SER A 8 -10.92 -19.29 4.68
CA SER A 8 -9.89 -18.75 3.78
C SER A 8 -10.49 -17.98 2.60
N PHE A 9 -10.31 -16.66 2.61
CA PHE A 9 -10.60 -15.82 1.45
C PHE A 9 -9.88 -16.39 0.21
N PRO A 10 -10.55 -16.50 -0.95
CA PRO A 10 -9.93 -17.02 -2.15
C PRO A 10 -8.77 -16.10 -2.60
N PRO A 11 -7.68 -16.64 -3.20
CA PRO A 11 -6.55 -15.86 -3.74
C PRO A 11 -6.99 -14.73 -4.70
N SER A 12 -8.17 -14.87 -5.28
CA SER A 12 -8.85 -13.89 -6.13
C SER A 12 -9.21 -12.58 -5.42
N VAL A 13 -9.25 -12.54 -4.08
CA VAL A 13 -9.52 -11.33 -3.26
C VAL A 13 -8.23 -10.67 -2.75
N GLN A 14 -7.12 -11.41 -2.78
CA GLN A 14 -5.78 -10.93 -2.45
C GLN A 14 -5.23 -9.94 -3.51
N LYS A 15 -5.37 -10.29 -4.79
CA LYS A 15 -4.82 -9.51 -5.91
C LYS A 15 -5.50 -8.15 -6.20
N PRO A 16 -6.81 -7.97 -5.95
CA PRO A 16 -7.51 -6.70 -6.18
C PRO A 16 -7.12 -5.58 -5.21
N GLN A 17 -6.76 -5.89 -3.96
CA GLN A 17 -6.61 -4.89 -2.89
C GLN A 17 -5.32 -4.06 -3.01
N THR A 18 -4.20 -4.64 -3.45
CA THR A 18 -2.93 -3.92 -3.69
C THR A 18 -2.89 -3.20 -5.03
N ARG A 19 -3.87 -3.48 -5.93
CA ARG A 19 -3.83 -3.04 -7.32
C ARG A 19 -3.71 -1.53 -7.47
N HIS A 20 -4.43 -0.77 -6.66
CA HIS A 20 -4.42 0.69 -6.72
C HIS A 20 -3.04 1.27 -6.34
N PHE A 21 -2.44 0.75 -5.26
CA PHE A 21 -1.10 1.15 -4.85
C PHE A 21 -0.05 0.84 -5.94
N VAL A 22 -0.09 -0.37 -6.52
CA VAL A 22 0.84 -0.76 -7.60
C VAL A 22 0.67 0.11 -8.86
N GLN A 23 -0.57 0.46 -9.22
CA GLN A 23 -0.85 1.34 -10.36
C GLN A 23 -0.31 2.75 -10.12
N SER A 24 -0.55 3.32 -8.93
CA SER A 24 -0.01 4.61 -8.54
C SER A 24 1.51 4.61 -8.49
N LEU A 25 2.13 3.58 -7.90
CA LEU A 25 3.59 3.41 -7.88
C LEU A 25 4.18 3.37 -9.30
N THR A 26 3.52 2.66 -10.22
CA THR A 26 3.95 2.60 -11.62
C THR A 26 3.89 3.99 -12.27
N LEU A 27 2.81 4.75 -12.01
CA LEU A 27 2.64 6.10 -12.52
C LEU A 27 3.72 7.05 -11.95
N LEU A 28 3.95 7.02 -10.64
CA LEU A 28 4.97 7.83 -9.96
C LEU A 28 6.36 7.56 -10.54
N ASN A 29 6.74 6.29 -10.68
CA ASN A 29 8.00 5.90 -11.31
C ASN A 29 8.13 6.37 -12.78
N SER A 30 7.02 6.43 -13.51
CA SER A 30 7.02 7.01 -14.86
C SER A 30 7.21 8.52 -14.84
N LEU A 31 6.57 9.24 -13.91
CA LEU A 31 6.67 10.68 -13.76
C LEU A 31 8.08 11.12 -13.34
N VAL A 32 8.69 10.43 -12.37
CA VAL A 32 10.07 10.72 -11.91
C VAL A 32 11.09 10.69 -13.06
N LYS A 33 10.85 9.87 -14.09
CA LYS A 33 11.73 9.77 -15.27
C LYS A 33 11.56 10.94 -16.25
N THR A 34 10.39 11.56 -16.32
CA THR A 34 10.08 12.62 -17.30
C THR A 34 10.26 14.03 -16.74
N ILE A 35 10.24 14.17 -15.41
CA ILE A 35 10.33 15.47 -14.75
C ILE A 35 11.76 16.01 -14.76
N THR A 36 11.90 17.25 -15.22
CA THR A 36 13.17 17.99 -15.25
C THR A 36 13.38 18.88 -14.04
N ASN A 37 12.29 19.31 -13.37
CA ASN A 37 12.37 20.12 -12.15
C ASN A 37 12.88 19.24 -10.99
N PRO A 38 14.02 19.59 -10.37
CA PRO A 38 14.65 18.75 -9.35
C PRO A 38 13.84 18.65 -8.06
N GLN A 39 13.20 19.74 -7.62
CA GLN A 39 12.36 19.73 -6.41
C GLN A 39 11.12 18.86 -6.63
N LEU A 40 10.45 19.03 -7.76
CA LEU A 40 9.27 18.23 -8.10
C LEU A 40 9.63 16.75 -8.25
N LYS A 41 10.78 16.44 -8.86
CA LYS A 41 11.29 15.08 -8.97
C LYS A 41 11.52 14.45 -7.60
N GLN A 42 12.05 15.21 -6.65
CA GLN A 42 12.25 14.74 -5.27
C GLN A 42 10.92 14.42 -4.59
N CYS A 43 9.89 15.28 -4.73
CA CYS A 43 8.55 15.01 -4.19
C CYS A 43 7.97 13.69 -4.73
N TYR A 44 7.98 13.50 -6.05
CA TYR A 44 7.47 12.27 -6.67
C TYR A 44 8.31 11.02 -6.36
N SER A 45 9.61 11.18 -6.13
CA SER A 45 10.47 10.05 -5.72
C SER A 45 10.14 9.60 -4.30
N SER A 46 9.98 10.55 -3.37
CA SER A 46 9.56 10.25 -2.01
C SER A 46 8.15 9.63 -1.97
N CYS A 47 7.22 10.11 -2.80
CA CYS A 47 5.94 9.45 -2.95
C CYS A 47 6.06 8.02 -3.50
N ALA A 48 6.96 7.76 -4.44
CA ALA A 48 7.16 6.41 -4.95
C ALA A 48 7.63 5.46 -3.84
N GLU A 49 8.49 5.93 -2.93
CA GLU A 49 8.91 5.17 -1.74
C GLU A 49 7.71 4.85 -0.83
N SER A 50 6.92 5.86 -0.43
CA SER A 50 5.72 5.63 0.39
C SER A 50 4.69 4.70 -0.26
N TYR A 51 4.49 4.79 -1.57
CA TYR A 51 3.59 3.86 -2.27
C TYR A 51 4.13 2.43 -2.35
N ASP A 52 5.45 2.24 -2.40
CA ASP A 52 6.08 0.90 -2.34
C ASP A 52 5.90 0.29 -0.93
N GLU A 53 6.07 1.10 0.12
CA GLU A 53 5.81 0.70 1.51
C GLU A 53 4.34 0.33 1.71
N ALA A 54 3.40 1.15 1.21
CA ALA A 54 1.97 0.87 1.28
C ALA A 54 1.55 -0.42 0.52
N VAL A 55 2.26 -0.79 -0.56
CA VAL A 55 2.09 -2.10 -1.21
C VAL A 55 2.47 -3.21 -0.24
N GLY A 56 3.65 -3.12 0.38
CA GLY A 56 4.14 -4.10 1.35
C GLY A 56 3.21 -4.26 2.56
N ASP A 57 2.73 -3.15 3.11
CA ASP A 57 1.79 -3.14 4.23
C ASP A 57 0.45 -3.78 3.87
N THR A 58 -0.06 -3.51 2.67
CA THR A 58 -1.30 -4.14 2.21
C THR A 58 -1.11 -5.65 1.99
N GLU A 59 0.05 -6.09 1.50
CA GLU A 59 0.37 -7.51 1.39
C GLU A 59 0.47 -8.20 2.76
N ASN A 60 1.02 -7.50 3.76
CA ASN A 60 1.09 -7.98 5.15
C ASN A 60 -0.30 -8.05 5.78
N ALA A 61 -1.14 -7.02 5.58
CA ALA A 61 -2.53 -6.99 6.05
C ALA A 61 -3.30 -8.25 5.63
N GLN A 62 -3.07 -8.70 4.42
CA GLN A 62 -3.76 -9.87 3.92
C GLN A 62 -3.23 -11.18 4.51
N LYS A 63 -1.92 -11.27 4.83
CA LYS A 63 -1.36 -12.42 5.55
C LYS A 63 -1.95 -12.49 6.96
N ASP A 64 -2.02 -11.35 7.64
CA ASP A 64 -2.58 -11.24 8.99
C ASP A 64 -4.07 -11.55 9.00
N LEU A 65 -4.80 -11.09 7.99
CA LEU A 65 -6.22 -11.42 7.79
C LEU A 65 -6.43 -12.94 7.61
N ALA A 66 -5.55 -13.61 6.86
CA ALA A 66 -5.62 -15.06 6.67
C ALA A 66 -5.34 -15.84 7.97
N LEU A 67 -4.59 -15.25 8.90
CA LEU A 67 -4.34 -15.78 10.24
C LEU A 67 -5.44 -15.40 11.25
N GLY A 68 -6.34 -14.49 10.89
CA GLY A 68 -7.37 -13.95 11.77
C GLY A 68 -6.85 -12.92 12.78
N ASP A 69 -5.65 -12.35 12.56
CA ASP A 69 -5.08 -11.32 13.42
C ASP A 69 -5.58 -9.93 13.01
N PHE A 70 -6.80 -9.61 13.41
CA PHE A 70 -7.44 -8.33 13.07
C PHE A 70 -6.75 -7.10 13.71
N ASN A 71 -6.02 -7.29 14.81
CA ASN A 71 -5.25 -6.20 15.42
C ASN A 71 -4.06 -5.86 14.53
N ALA A 72 -3.33 -6.86 14.05
CA ALA A 72 -2.23 -6.66 13.10
C ALA A 72 -2.75 -6.03 11.80
N VAL A 73 -3.87 -6.53 11.24
CA VAL A 73 -4.54 -5.94 10.05
C VAL A 73 -4.81 -4.44 10.25
N ASN A 74 -5.34 -4.05 11.40
CA ASN A 74 -5.63 -2.64 11.69
C ASN A 74 -4.36 -1.80 11.71
N ILE A 75 -3.29 -2.30 12.34
CA ILE A 75 -2.00 -1.59 12.42
C ILE A 75 -1.40 -1.38 11.04
N VAL A 76 -1.24 -2.43 10.23
CA VAL A 76 -0.59 -2.31 8.91
C VAL A 76 -1.45 -1.55 7.90
N THR A 77 -2.78 -1.64 8.00
CA THR A 77 -3.66 -0.83 7.14
C THR A 77 -3.57 0.66 7.51
N SER A 78 -3.49 0.99 8.80
CA SER A 78 -3.23 2.37 9.24
C SER A 78 -1.86 2.87 8.78
N GLY A 79 -0.82 2.02 8.81
CA GLY A 79 0.50 2.32 8.24
C GLY A 79 0.42 2.71 6.77
N ALA A 80 -0.20 1.87 5.94
CA ALA A 80 -0.41 2.15 4.52
C ALA A 80 -1.17 3.47 4.25
N MET A 81 -2.10 3.86 5.12
CA MET A 81 -2.79 5.16 5.03
C MET A 81 -1.86 6.32 5.37
N THR A 82 -1.05 6.19 6.42
CA THR A 82 -0.03 7.18 6.77
C THR A 82 0.98 7.38 5.64
N GLU A 83 1.40 6.31 4.95
CA GLU A 83 2.27 6.44 3.78
C GLU A 83 1.65 7.28 2.65
N ILE A 84 0.33 7.17 2.43
CA ILE A 84 -0.36 8.02 1.46
C ILE A 84 -0.37 9.49 1.93
N ASP A 85 -0.63 9.72 3.21
CA ASP A 85 -0.63 11.07 3.79
C ASP A 85 0.76 11.71 3.73
N ASP A 86 1.82 10.95 4.03
CA ASP A 86 3.21 11.40 3.95
C ASP A 86 3.62 11.80 2.53
N CYS A 87 3.10 11.09 1.53
CA CYS A 87 3.24 11.50 0.12
C CYS A 87 2.51 12.83 -0.15
N HIS A 88 1.28 13.00 0.36
CA HIS A 88 0.52 14.23 0.18
C HIS A 88 1.25 15.46 0.77
N ASP A 89 1.81 15.29 1.97
CA ASP A 89 2.53 16.33 2.70
C ASP A 89 3.80 16.81 1.98
N LYS A 90 4.33 16.05 0.99
CA LYS A 90 5.46 16.52 0.15
C LYS A 90 5.09 17.62 -0.83
N PHE A 91 3.79 17.89 -1.02
CA PHE A 91 3.29 18.88 -1.98
C PHE A 91 2.66 20.11 -1.33
N THR A 92 2.64 20.18 0.01
CA THR A 92 2.10 21.29 0.81
C THR A 92 3.21 22.08 1.48
#